data_AF-A0AAU1ZND8-F1
#
_entry.id   AF-A0AAU1ZND8-F1
#
_cell.length_a   1.000
_cell.length_b   1.000
_cell.length_c   1.000
_cell.angle_alpha   90.00
_cell.angle_beta   90.00
_cell.angle_gamma   90.00
#
_symmetry.space_group_name_H-M   'P 1'
#
loop_
_entity.id
_entity.type
_entity.pdbx_description
1 polymer ?
#
loop_
_entity_poly.entity_id
_entity_poly.type
_entity_poly.pdbx_seq_one_letter_code
_entity_poly.pdbx_strand_id
1 'polypeptide(L)'
;MPLQAEGRAVTWWLCASGFLIGCGFLAKMLAAWMVVPAFALAWLVGGGGAWAARVWRLLTAGAVLAVSSLWWVVMVALWPGGRPYIGGSENGSAWDLVVGYDGLGRVFGFSDGSSQAMAGMGGGFGGEAGLGRMFNTQVGGQISWLLPTCAVALALAVVCTVLYRRGRLDQSGVLPASGWLLWGSWLFVCVAVFSTQKGIFHPYYTTQLAPAIAALCGGMLATVIRVHRAGVTWAPWVGAAAVAVTAGWAMVLVRRTPDWNGWLIWPVLLIGCAAIALLLPRRGGNLLLAGAAAAVVSMLVAPGAWAANVSASSNLMGGANPTAGLRSSLSAFGMSGIPGQGSSGNQGLSGMPSGMPSGMPGGDQGGMPSGLPSGMPGASGGSGSASGGLPAFPGGPGAMSGGFGGSSGSALTSDQRKMLNYAVKHSPKARIKLAVSGGAMATNAFILNSDETVIGMGGFMGADDAPSVDQLKKWTGNGELRYVVGSDNAGGGAMTRPGMSQENATDRSEWISKNCTKVAASAYGGSKTSQQKTGSAAPFGASMLYDCAAR
;
A
#
# COMPACT_ATOMS: atom_id res chain seq x y z
N MET A 1 35.48 -22.36 7.27
CA MET A 1 36.17 -21.62 6.19
C MET A 1 35.37 -20.36 5.90
N PRO A 2 35.89 -19.15 6.19
CA PRO A 2 35.30 -17.92 5.65
C PRO A 2 35.34 -18.00 4.12
N LEU A 3 34.38 -17.39 3.43
CA LEU A 3 34.44 -17.22 1.98
C LEU A 3 35.72 -16.43 1.68
N GLN A 4 36.82 -17.13 1.34
CA GLN A 4 38.05 -16.53 0.84
C GLN A 4 37.82 -16.11 -0.60
N ALA A 5 36.95 -15.12 -0.72
CA ALA A 5 36.72 -14.44 -1.95
C ALA A 5 37.80 -13.34 -2.00
N GLU A 6 38.97 -13.71 -2.50
CA GLU A 6 40.01 -12.75 -2.91
C GLU A 6 39.96 -12.52 -4.42
N GLY A 7 40.31 -11.31 -4.86
CA GLY A 7 40.41 -10.97 -6.29
C GLY A 7 39.25 -10.17 -6.89
N ARG A 8 39.35 -9.94 -8.21
CA ARG A 8 38.46 -9.07 -8.99
C ARG A 8 37.00 -9.53 -8.99
N ALA A 9 36.75 -10.84 -9.05
CA ALA A 9 35.40 -11.40 -9.14
C ALA A 9 34.50 -10.98 -7.96
N VAL A 10 35.09 -10.83 -6.78
CA VAL A 10 34.36 -10.52 -5.54
C VAL A 10 33.98 -9.06 -5.47
N THR A 11 34.92 -8.20 -5.85
CA THR A 11 34.67 -6.77 -6.01
C THR A 11 33.62 -6.55 -7.10
N TRP A 12 33.67 -7.34 -8.18
CA TRP A 12 32.67 -7.31 -9.24
C TRP A 12 31.28 -7.66 -8.73
N TRP A 13 31.08 -8.77 -8.01
CA TRP A 13 29.76 -9.14 -7.47
C TRP A 13 29.22 -8.13 -6.46
N LEU A 14 30.09 -7.55 -5.63
CA LEU A 14 29.69 -6.50 -4.69
C LEU A 14 29.26 -5.22 -5.43
N CYS A 15 30.01 -4.81 -6.46
CA CYS A 15 29.65 -3.66 -7.30
C CYS A 15 28.39 -3.92 -8.14
N ALA A 16 28.23 -5.12 -8.69
CA ALA A 16 27.03 -5.55 -9.41
C ALA A 16 25.80 -5.52 -8.49
N SER A 17 25.96 -5.93 -7.23
CA SER A 17 24.88 -5.83 -6.24
C SER A 17 24.52 -4.35 -5.97
N GLY A 18 25.52 -3.49 -5.79
CA GLY A 18 25.30 -2.04 -5.66
C GLY A 18 24.61 -1.44 -6.89
N PHE A 19 25.03 -1.84 -8.10
CA PHE A 19 24.41 -1.42 -9.35
C PHE A 19 22.94 -1.81 -9.43
N LEU A 20 22.60 -3.07 -9.16
CA LEU A 20 21.22 -3.59 -9.19
C LEU A 20 20.33 -2.90 -8.15
N ILE A 21 20.84 -2.64 -6.94
CA ILE A 21 20.12 -1.85 -5.93
C ILE A 21 19.87 -0.43 -6.45
N GLY A 22 20.84 0.17 -7.15
CA GLY A 22 20.65 1.48 -7.75
C GLY A 22 19.69 1.50 -8.94
N CYS A 23 19.62 0.45 -9.75
CA CYS A 23 18.51 0.27 -10.70
C CYS A 23 17.16 0.18 -9.97
N GLY A 24 17.13 -0.49 -8.82
CA GLY A 24 15.96 -0.52 -7.93
C GLY A 24 15.57 0.88 -7.45
N PHE A 25 16.53 1.75 -7.16
CA PHE A 25 16.28 3.14 -6.79
C PHE A 25 15.60 3.91 -7.93
N LEU A 26 15.99 3.71 -9.19
CA LEU A 26 15.30 4.35 -10.32
C LEU A 26 13.83 3.89 -10.43
N ALA A 27 13.52 2.68 -9.97
CA ALA A 27 12.16 2.15 -9.97
C ALA A 27 11.33 2.53 -8.73
N LYS A 28 11.96 2.67 -7.55
CA LYS A 28 11.24 2.84 -6.26
C LYS A 28 11.90 3.78 -5.25
N MET A 29 12.81 4.62 -5.70
CA MET A 29 13.52 5.63 -4.91
C MET A 29 14.13 5.03 -3.63
N LEU A 30 14.06 5.75 -2.50
CA LEU A 30 14.68 5.35 -1.23
C LEU A 30 14.20 3.99 -0.70
N ALA A 31 13.02 3.50 -1.10
CA ALA A 31 12.56 2.16 -0.70
C ALA A 31 13.52 1.05 -1.17
N ALA A 32 14.19 1.22 -2.31
CA ALA A 32 15.19 0.26 -2.79
C ALA A 32 16.43 0.20 -1.87
N TRP A 33 16.76 1.29 -1.20
CA TRP A 33 17.93 1.36 -0.33
C TRP A 33 17.73 0.72 1.05
N MET A 34 16.51 0.33 1.41
CA MET A 34 16.23 -0.36 2.69
C MET A 34 17.07 -1.63 2.89
N VAL A 35 17.54 -2.26 1.81
CA VAL A 35 18.34 -3.48 1.88
C VAL A 35 19.84 -3.20 2.07
N VAL A 36 20.31 -1.98 1.78
CA VAL A 36 21.74 -1.62 1.79
C VAL A 36 22.42 -1.92 3.13
N PRO A 37 21.83 -1.60 4.30
CA PRO A 37 22.44 -1.95 5.59
C PRO A 37 22.69 -3.46 5.75
N ALA A 38 21.80 -4.29 5.20
CA ALA A 38 21.91 -5.74 5.29
C ALA A 38 23.07 -6.29 4.46
N PHE A 39 23.23 -5.78 3.23
CA PHE A 39 24.37 -6.13 2.36
C PHE A 39 25.70 -5.65 2.96
N ALA A 40 25.74 -4.42 3.48
CA ALA A 40 26.93 -3.88 4.13
C ALA A 40 27.33 -4.70 5.36
N LEU A 41 26.38 -5.03 6.24
CA LEU A 41 26.61 -5.85 7.43
C LEU A 41 27.14 -7.24 7.06
N ALA A 42 26.49 -7.91 6.10
CA ALA A 42 26.90 -9.23 5.65
C ALA A 42 28.31 -9.23 5.03
N TRP A 43 28.66 -8.17 4.29
CA TRP A 43 29.99 -8.01 3.71
C TRP A 43 31.07 -7.77 4.77
N LEU A 44 30.83 -6.87 5.72
CA LEU A 44 31.82 -6.53 6.76
C LEU A 44 32.11 -7.72 7.68
N VAL A 45 31.07 -8.50 8.02
CA VAL A 45 31.21 -9.69 8.87
C VAL A 45 31.71 -10.91 8.08
N GLY A 46 31.24 -11.09 6.85
CA GLY A 46 31.50 -12.29 6.04
C GLY A 46 32.75 -12.22 5.16
N GLY A 47 33.25 -11.02 4.86
CA GLY A 47 34.41 -10.82 3.99
C GLY A 47 35.69 -11.39 4.59
N GLY A 48 36.56 -11.93 3.73
CA GLY A 48 37.94 -12.27 4.10
C GLY A 48 38.89 -11.05 4.03
N GLY A 49 40.12 -11.22 4.51
CA GLY A 49 41.19 -10.21 4.36
C GLY A 49 41.16 -9.05 5.37
N ALA A 50 42.06 -8.09 5.18
CA ALA A 50 42.22 -6.92 6.05
C ALA A 50 40.98 -6.01 6.08
N TRP A 51 40.67 -5.43 7.24
CA TRP A 51 39.52 -4.56 7.45
C TRP A 51 39.46 -3.40 6.46
N ALA A 52 40.58 -2.70 6.25
CA ALA A 52 40.66 -1.59 5.31
C ALA A 52 40.27 -2.00 3.87
N ALA A 53 40.69 -3.17 3.40
CA ALA A 53 40.34 -3.66 2.08
C ALA A 53 38.84 -3.96 1.93
N ARG A 54 38.19 -4.46 2.99
CA ARG A 54 36.73 -4.68 3.01
C ARG A 54 35.99 -3.36 2.91
N VAL A 55 36.41 -2.37 3.68
CA VAL A 55 35.82 -1.02 3.67
C VAL A 55 36.00 -0.38 2.30
N TRP A 56 37.18 -0.41 1.70
CA TRP A 56 37.42 0.15 0.36
C TRP A 56 36.57 -0.49 -0.74
N ARG A 57 36.41 -1.81 -0.72
CA ARG A 57 35.52 -2.52 -1.66
C ARG A 57 34.06 -2.14 -1.44
N LEU A 58 33.64 -2.00 -0.19
CA LEU A 58 32.28 -1.56 0.14
C LEU A 58 32.03 -0.11 -0.32
N LEU A 59 33.00 0.79 -0.12
CA LEU A 59 32.93 2.17 -0.62
C LEU A 59 32.88 2.21 -2.15
N THR A 60 33.66 1.35 -2.83
CA THR A 60 33.63 1.23 -4.29
C THR A 60 32.24 0.81 -4.78
N ALA A 61 31.63 -0.20 -4.14
CA ALA A 61 30.27 -0.61 -4.45
C ALA A 61 29.22 0.45 -4.09
N GLY A 62 29.43 1.20 -3.00
CA GLY A 62 28.62 2.35 -2.62
C GLY A 62 28.67 3.48 -3.66
N ALA A 63 29.85 3.75 -4.25
CA ALA A 63 29.98 4.69 -5.35
C ALA A 63 29.23 4.21 -6.61
N VAL A 64 29.34 2.93 -6.96
CA VAL A 64 28.56 2.34 -8.07
C VAL A 64 27.07 2.47 -7.84
N LEU A 65 26.59 2.16 -6.62
CA LEU A 65 25.19 2.32 -6.22
C LEU A 65 24.74 3.78 -6.33
N ALA A 66 25.54 4.74 -5.86
CA ALA A 66 25.20 6.15 -5.90
C ALA A 66 25.10 6.65 -7.35
N VAL A 67 26.05 6.30 -8.21
CA VAL A 67 26.05 6.69 -9.63
C VAL A 67 24.85 6.08 -10.35
N SER A 68 24.58 4.78 -10.18
CA SER A 68 23.44 4.13 -10.85
C SER A 68 22.08 4.56 -10.30
N SER A 69 22.02 5.03 -9.04
CA SER A 69 20.80 5.58 -8.43
C SER A 69 20.53 7.02 -8.87
N LEU A 70 21.54 7.90 -8.83
CA LEU A 70 21.34 9.35 -8.83
C LEU A 70 21.58 10.02 -10.18
N TRP A 71 22.01 9.30 -11.22
CA TRP A 71 22.29 9.91 -12.54
C TRP A 71 21.07 10.68 -13.10
N TRP A 72 19.86 10.10 -13.00
CA TRP A 72 18.64 10.74 -13.49
C TRP A 72 18.26 11.96 -12.65
N VAL A 73 18.44 11.88 -11.33
CA VAL A 73 18.20 13.02 -10.42
C VAL A 73 19.12 14.18 -10.77
N VAL A 74 20.40 13.91 -11.03
CA VAL A 74 21.39 14.90 -11.48
C VAL A 74 21.00 15.47 -12.84
N MET A 75 20.60 14.62 -13.80
CA MET A 75 20.13 15.10 -15.10
C MET A 75 18.91 16.01 -15.01
N VAL A 76 17.93 15.68 -14.16
CA VAL A 76 16.78 16.55 -13.91
C VAL A 76 17.24 17.86 -13.26
N ALA A 77 18.10 17.81 -12.26
CA ALA A 77 18.60 19.02 -11.59
C ALA A 77 19.33 19.97 -12.54
N LEU A 78 20.08 19.43 -13.51
CA LEU A 78 20.85 20.19 -14.48
C LEU A 78 20.08 20.55 -15.77
N TRP A 79 18.82 20.12 -15.91
CA TRP A 79 18.06 20.34 -17.14
C TRP A 79 17.80 21.83 -17.39
N PRO A 80 18.20 22.37 -18.55
CA PRO A 80 17.98 23.78 -18.87
C PRO A 80 16.52 24.05 -19.27
N GLY A 81 15.95 25.14 -18.76
CA GLY A 81 14.63 25.64 -19.14
C GLY A 81 13.46 24.97 -18.41
N GLY A 82 12.25 25.22 -18.91
CA GLY A 82 11.00 24.68 -18.34
C GLY A 82 10.87 23.18 -18.56
N ARG A 83 10.46 22.45 -17.52
CA ARG A 83 10.20 21.00 -17.57
C ARG A 83 8.88 20.66 -16.87
N PRO A 84 8.24 19.53 -17.20
CA PRO A 84 7.08 19.05 -16.46
C PRO A 84 7.43 18.77 -14.99
N TYR A 85 6.41 18.83 -14.12
CA TYR A 85 6.52 18.38 -12.73
C TYR A 85 6.84 16.89 -12.67
N ILE A 86 7.67 16.51 -11.69
CA ILE A 86 8.20 15.16 -11.56
C ILE A 86 7.41 14.40 -10.49
N GLY A 87 6.45 13.58 -10.93
CA GLY A 87 5.64 12.77 -10.02
C GLY A 87 4.87 13.65 -9.03
N GLY A 88 4.86 13.26 -7.75
CA GLY A 88 4.21 14.01 -6.67
C GLY A 88 5.10 15.06 -6.00
N SER A 89 6.10 15.59 -6.69
CA SER A 89 6.96 16.67 -6.17
C SER A 89 6.20 17.99 -6.05
N GLU A 90 6.42 18.77 -4.99
CA GLU A 90 5.81 20.08 -4.77
C GLU A 90 6.45 21.19 -5.60
N ASN A 91 7.75 21.07 -5.90
CA ASN A 91 8.53 22.10 -6.60
C ASN A 91 9.06 21.66 -7.97
N GLY A 92 8.59 20.51 -8.49
CA GLY A 92 9.05 19.96 -9.78
C GLY A 92 10.47 19.39 -9.77
N SER A 93 11.12 19.28 -8.60
CA SER A 93 12.44 18.66 -8.47
C SER A 93 12.34 17.15 -8.21
N ALA A 94 13.23 16.38 -8.84
CA ALA A 94 13.34 14.95 -8.56
C ALA A 94 13.80 14.67 -7.12
N TRP A 95 14.56 15.58 -6.50
CA TRP A 95 15.02 15.43 -5.13
C TRP A 95 13.89 15.53 -4.11
N ASP A 96 12.96 16.46 -4.34
CA ASP A 96 11.75 16.61 -3.53
C ASP A 96 10.89 15.34 -3.58
N LEU A 97 10.77 14.70 -4.76
CA LEU A 97 10.13 13.39 -4.86
C LEU A 97 10.87 12.32 -4.05
N VAL A 98 12.19 12.20 -4.25
CA VAL A 98 13.04 11.16 -3.63
C VAL A 98 13.00 11.22 -2.10
N VAL A 99 13.17 12.41 -1.52
CA VAL A 99 13.29 12.61 -0.07
C VAL A 99 11.93 12.89 0.56
N GLY A 100 11.06 13.62 -0.10
CA GLY A 100 9.71 13.96 0.37
C GLY A 100 8.74 12.79 0.18
N TYR A 101 7.87 12.89 -0.82
CA TYR A 101 6.73 11.99 -0.98
C TYR A 101 7.10 10.50 -1.05
N ASP A 102 8.10 10.11 -1.85
CA ASP A 102 8.49 8.70 -2.02
C ASP A 102 9.41 8.18 -0.89
N GLY A 103 9.98 9.08 -0.10
CA GLY A 103 10.99 8.84 0.92
C GLY A 103 10.46 8.97 2.35
N LEU A 104 10.83 10.07 3.00
CA LEU A 104 10.55 10.34 4.41
C LEU A 104 9.05 10.51 4.68
N GLY A 105 8.30 11.07 3.72
CA GLY A 105 6.84 11.22 3.82
C GLY A 105 6.11 9.90 3.94
N ARG A 106 6.65 8.82 3.36
CA ARG A 106 6.13 7.45 3.61
C ARG A 106 6.34 7.06 5.07
N VAL A 107 7.55 7.18 5.58
CA VAL A 107 7.93 6.65 6.90
C VAL A 107 7.28 7.45 8.02
N PHE A 108 7.50 8.76 8.05
CA PHE A 108 7.07 9.63 9.14
C PHE A 108 5.63 10.12 9.00
N GLY A 109 5.03 9.90 7.83
CA GLY A 109 3.85 10.65 7.43
C GLY A 109 4.26 12.05 7.01
N PHE A 110 3.26 12.88 6.78
CA PHE A 110 3.41 14.21 6.23
C PHE A 110 2.95 15.19 7.33
N SER A 111 3.77 16.19 7.66
CA SER A 111 3.57 17.12 8.78
C SER A 111 2.59 18.25 8.47
N ASP A 112 2.38 18.48 7.18
CA ASP A 112 1.65 19.61 6.67
C ASP A 112 0.24 19.06 6.42
N GLY A 113 -0.80 19.73 6.92
CA GLY A 113 -2.16 19.20 7.02
C GLY A 113 -2.76 18.66 5.71
N SER A 114 -2.05 18.77 4.58
CA SER A 114 -2.42 18.27 3.25
C SER A 114 -2.59 16.78 3.16
N SER A 115 -2.07 16.13 4.16
CA SER A 115 -1.93 14.71 4.23
C SER A 115 -2.72 14.10 5.35
N GLN A 116 -3.33 14.89 6.23
CA GLN A 116 -4.23 14.37 7.26
C GLN A 116 -5.56 13.89 6.63
N ALA A 117 -5.86 14.32 5.39
CA ALA A 117 -6.88 13.72 4.53
C ALA A 117 -6.48 12.30 4.06
N MET A 118 -5.21 12.09 3.71
CA MET A 118 -4.62 10.79 3.37
C MET A 118 -4.30 9.93 4.61
N ALA A 119 -4.07 10.55 5.78
CA ALA A 119 -3.90 9.91 7.07
C ALA A 119 -5.25 9.54 7.70
N GLY A 120 -6.33 10.24 7.33
CA GLY A 120 -7.73 9.83 7.54
C GLY A 120 -8.12 8.64 6.63
N MET A 121 -7.49 8.52 5.47
CA MET A 121 -7.35 7.26 4.70
C MET A 121 -6.15 6.41 5.17
N GLY A 122 -5.48 6.81 6.26
CA GLY A 122 -4.17 6.32 6.75
C GLY A 122 -4.26 5.33 7.89
N GLY A 123 -5.39 4.62 7.94
CA GLY A 123 -5.42 3.19 8.28
C GLY A 123 -5.76 2.33 7.05
N GLY A 124 -5.77 2.90 5.85
CA GLY A 124 -6.66 2.47 4.79
C GLY A 124 -6.28 1.16 4.10
N PHE A 125 -5.13 1.14 3.41
CA PHE A 125 -4.81 -0.02 2.58
C PHE A 125 -4.19 -1.18 3.37
N GLY A 126 -3.25 -0.87 4.29
CA GLY A 126 -2.54 -1.86 5.10
C GLY A 126 -2.75 -1.75 6.61
N GLY A 127 -3.84 -1.13 7.06
CA GLY A 127 -4.21 -1.04 8.47
C GLY A 127 -3.41 -0.01 9.28
N GLU A 128 -3.57 -0.07 10.60
CA GLU A 128 -2.88 0.81 11.55
C GLU A 128 -1.37 0.56 11.59
N ALA A 129 -0.59 1.63 11.77
CA ALA A 129 0.85 1.56 11.99
C ALA A 129 1.15 0.99 13.38
N GLY A 130 2.07 0.04 13.45
CA GLY A 130 2.49 -0.56 14.71
C GLY A 130 3.16 -1.91 14.51
N LEU A 131 3.75 -2.44 15.57
CA LEU A 131 4.48 -3.72 15.56
C LEU A 131 3.62 -4.89 15.05
N GLY A 132 2.30 -4.81 15.26
CA GLY A 132 1.34 -5.82 14.80
C GLY A 132 0.91 -5.70 13.33
N ARG A 133 1.35 -4.67 12.58
CA ARG A 133 0.85 -4.40 11.22
C ARG A 133 1.00 -5.59 10.30
N MET A 134 2.16 -6.27 10.31
CA MET A 134 2.38 -7.45 9.48
C MET A 134 1.35 -8.56 9.78
N PHE A 135 0.77 -8.61 10.97
CA PHE A 135 -0.15 -9.66 11.40
C PHE A 135 -1.62 -9.23 11.36
N ASN A 136 -1.92 -7.97 11.02
CA ASN A 136 -3.29 -7.44 10.95
C ASN A 136 -4.10 -8.04 9.79
N THR A 137 -5.38 -7.70 9.70
CA THR A 137 -6.30 -8.26 8.70
C THR A 137 -5.95 -7.84 7.27
N GLN A 138 -5.33 -6.66 7.09
CA GLN A 138 -5.00 -6.11 5.79
C GLN A 138 -3.70 -6.68 5.20
N VAL A 139 -2.70 -6.97 6.02
CA VAL A 139 -1.35 -7.34 5.57
C VAL A 139 -1.03 -8.81 5.86
N GLY A 140 -1.65 -9.41 6.89
CA GLY A 140 -1.37 -10.78 7.31
C GLY A 140 -1.45 -11.81 6.18
N GLY A 141 -2.53 -11.77 5.39
CA GLY A 141 -2.72 -12.66 4.25
C GLY A 141 -1.83 -12.35 3.03
N GLN A 142 -1.10 -11.24 3.04
CA GLN A 142 -0.25 -10.82 1.90
C GLN A 142 1.15 -11.41 1.98
N ILE A 143 1.75 -11.46 3.17
CA ILE A 143 3.17 -11.85 3.31
C ILE A 143 3.47 -12.70 4.54
N SER A 144 2.62 -12.66 5.57
CA SER A 144 3.04 -13.07 6.92
C SER A 144 3.00 -14.57 7.18
N TRP A 145 2.57 -15.36 6.21
CA TRP A 145 2.44 -16.81 6.27
C TRP A 145 3.68 -17.51 6.84
N LEU A 146 4.87 -17.11 6.39
CA LEU A 146 6.14 -17.77 6.74
C LEU A 146 7.00 -16.96 7.73
N LEU A 147 6.53 -15.80 8.20
CA LEU A 147 7.26 -15.00 9.21
C LEU A 147 7.50 -15.76 10.52
N PRO A 148 6.54 -16.57 11.04
CA PRO A 148 6.80 -17.38 12.22
C PRO A 148 7.94 -18.39 12.01
N THR A 149 8.03 -19.02 10.83
CA THR A 149 9.17 -19.89 10.48
C THR A 149 10.47 -19.12 10.41
N CYS A 150 10.47 -17.88 9.90
CA CYS A 150 11.68 -17.05 9.86
C CYS A 150 12.21 -16.77 11.28
N ALA A 151 11.33 -16.58 12.27
CA ALA A 151 11.73 -16.44 13.67
C ALA A 151 12.40 -17.72 14.20
N VAL A 152 11.84 -18.89 13.89
CA VAL A 152 12.45 -20.20 14.22
C VAL A 152 13.81 -20.36 13.53
N ALA A 153 13.93 -19.95 12.27
CA ALA A 153 15.16 -20.02 11.50
C ALA A 153 16.29 -19.19 12.13
N LEU A 154 15.99 -17.96 12.55
CA LEU A 154 16.97 -17.08 13.21
C LEU A 154 17.36 -17.62 14.60
N ALA A 155 16.40 -18.13 15.37
CA ALA A 155 16.69 -18.78 16.65
C ALA A 155 17.59 -20.02 16.46
N LEU A 156 17.30 -20.85 15.46
CA LEU A 156 18.12 -22.00 15.09
C LEU A 156 19.55 -21.57 14.72
N ALA A 157 19.71 -20.51 13.93
CA ALA A 157 21.01 -19.97 13.56
C ALA A 157 21.85 -19.57 14.79
N VAL A 158 21.23 -18.89 15.77
CA VAL A 158 21.87 -18.52 17.03
C VAL A 158 22.26 -19.78 17.84
N VAL A 159 21.34 -20.73 18.00
CA VAL A 159 21.59 -21.98 18.73
C VAL A 159 22.75 -22.76 18.11
N CYS A 160 22.75 -22.96 16.78
CA CYS A 160 23.84 -23.63 16.08
C CYS A 160 25.17 -22.90 16.25
N THR A 161 25.17 -21.57 16.19
CA THR A 161 26.38 -20.76 16.43
C THR A 161 26.91 -20.92 17.85
N VAL A 162 26.04 -20.93 18.86
CA VAL A 162 26.42 -21.13 20.27
C VAL A 162 26.95 -22.55 20.50
N LEU A 163 26.29 -23.57 19.95
CA LEU A 163 26.72 -24.96 20.07
C LEU A 163 28.07 -25.20 19.39
N TYR A 164 28.28 -24.60 18.22
CA TYR A 164 29.56 -24.62 17.53
C TYR A 164 30.68 -23.99 18.37
N ARG A 165 30.44 -22.79 18.92
CA ARG A 165 31.40 -22.11 19.81
C ARG A 165 31.69 -22.90 21.09
N ARG A 166 30.75 -23.72 21.56
CA ARG A 166 30.91 -24.61 22.71
C ARG A 166 31.52 -25.97 22.36
N GLY A 167 31.93 -26.20 21.11
CA GLY A 167 32.49 -27.47 20.65
C GLY A 167 31.48 -28.63 20.61
N ARG A 168 30.18 -28.34 20.69
CA ARG A 168 29.08 -29.34 20.70
C ARG A 168 28.49 -29.61 19.33
N LEU A 169 28.92 -28.86 18.31
CA LEU A 169 28.50 -29.01 16.92
C LEU A 169 29.73 -28.78 16.03
N ASP A 170 29.91 -29.64 15.04
CA ASP A 170 30.99 -29.51 14.06
C ASP A 170 30.67 -28.47 12.97
N GLN A 171 31.67 -28.00 12.24
CA GLN A 171 31.55 -27.06 11.13
C GLN A 171 30.61 -27.58 10.02
N SER A 172 30.52 -28.91 9.84
CA SER A 172 29.56 -29.53 8.92
C SER A 172 28.10 -29.20 9.23
N GLY A 173 27.79 -28.91 10.50
CA GLY A 173 26.45 -28.56 11.01
C GLY A 173 26.05 -27.09 10.85
N VAL A 174 26.96 -26.20 10.43
CA VAL A 174 26.76 -24.74 10.52
C VAL A 174 26.79 -24.08 9.13
N LEU A 175 25.86 -23.16 8.88
CA LEU A 175 25.89 -22.28 7.72
C LEU A 175 26.67 -20.99 8.01
N PRO A 176 27.25 -20.32 7.00
CA PRO A 176 27.97 -19.06 7.20
C PRO A 176 27.10 -17.98 7.86
N ALA A 177 27.62 -17.34 8.90
CA ALA A 177 26.92 -16.28 9.64
C ALA A 177 26.52 -15.09 8.74
N SER A 178 27.30 -14.79 7.70
CA SER A 178 27.00 -13.71 6.76
C SER A 178 25.69 -13.88 6.02
N GLY A 179 25.28 -15.13 5.71
CA GLY A 179 23.99 -15.40 5.09
C GLY A 179 22.82 -15.10 6.04
N TRP A 180 22.93 -15.52 7.30
CA TRP A 180 21.94 -15.23 8.34
C TRP A 180 21.84 -13.73 8.63
N LEU A 181 22.96 -13.03 8.67
CA LEU A 181 22.99 -11.59 8.86
C LEU A 181 22.37 -10.86 7.68
N LEU A 182 22.69 -11.24 6.44
CA LEU A 182 22.10 -10.64 5.24
C LEU A 182 20.58 -10.75 5.26
N TRP A 183 20.06 -11.97 5.29
CA TRP A 183 18.62 -12.19 5.13
C TRP A 183 17.84 -11.83 6.40
N GLY A 184 18.41 -12.04 7.58
CA GLY A 184 17.80 -11.65 8.85
C GLY A 184 17.69 -10.14 9.01
N SER A 185 18.76 -9.39 8.70
CA SER A 185 18.72 -7.92 8.80
C SER A 185 17.90 -7.29 7.67
N TRP A 186 17.91 -7.84 6.45
CA TRP A 186 16.99 -7.42 5.39
C TRP A 186 15.55 -7.55 5.86
N LEU A 187 15.16 -8.74 6.34
CA LEU A 187 13.81 -8.98 6.84
C LEU A 187 13.46 -8.00 7.95
N PHE A 188 14.36 -7.83 8.92
CA PHE A 188 14.16 -6.95 10.06
C PHE A 188 13.93 -5.49 9.63
N VAL A 189 14.80 -4.93 8.78
CA VAL A 189 14.66 -3.54 8.31
C VAL A 189 13.35 -3.35 7.56
N CYS A 190 12.99 -4.25 6.65
CA CYS A 190 11.74 -4.16 5.91
C CYS A 190 10.51 -4.26 6.84
N VAL A 191 10.48 -5.24 7.76
CA VAL A 191 9.41 -5.39 8.75
C VAL A 191 9.30 -4.14 9.61
N ALA A 192 10.42 -3.62 10.13
CA ALA A 192 10.44 -2.45 10.99
C ALA A 192 9.91 -1.20 10.28
N VAL A 193 10.43 -0.90 9.08
CA VAL A 193 10.00 0.27 8.29
C VAL A 193 8.53 0.15 7.94
N PHE A 194 8.10 -0.97 7.34
CA PHE A 194 6.70 -1.13 6.92
C PHE A 194 5.72 -1.16 8.09
N SER A 195 6.12 -1.70 9.24
CA SER A 195 5.28 -1.71 10.43
C SER A 195 5.09 -0.31 11.01
N THR A 196 6.14 0.51 11.01
CA THR A 196 6.13 1.88 11.58
C THR A 196 5.73 2.96 10.59
N GLN A 197 5.68 2.65 9.30
CA GLN A 197 5.30 3.57 8.22
C GLN A 197 3.94 4.22 8.51
N LYS A 198 3.88 5.55 8.57
CA LYS A 198 2.65 6.32 8.86
C LYS A 198 1.99 6.91 7.62
N GLY A 199 2.75 7.13 6.55
CA GLY A 199 2.24 7.58 5.27
C GLY A 199 1.52 6.47 4.50
N ILE A 200 1.31 6.69 3.21
CA ILE A 200 0.59 5.75 2.33
C ILE A 200 1.31 4.40 2.31
N PHE A 201 0.65 3.35 2.77
CA PHE A 201 1.20 1.99 2.80
C PHE A 201 0.31 1.02 2.02
N HIS A 202 0.77 0.61 0.84
CA HIS A 202 0.10 -0.40 0.03
C HIS A 202 0.57 -1.80 0.47
N PRO A 203 -0.35 -2.77 0.67
CA PRO A 203 0.03 -4.11 1.12
C PRO A 203 1.04 -4.81 0.19
N TYR A 204 1.04 -4.54 -1.12
CA TYR A 204 2.02 -5.12 -2.05
C TYR A 204 3.47 -4.72 -1.79
N TYR A 205 3.72 -3.63 -1.05
CA TYR A 205 5.09 -3.26 -0.65
C TYR A 205 5.78 -4.40 0.10
N THR A 206 5.00 -5.23 0.80
CA THR A 206 5.52 -6.38 1.51
C THR A 206 6.14 -7.46 0.63
N THR A 207 5.96 -7.45 -0.69
CA THR A 207 6.68 -8.33 -1.61
C THR A 207 8.20 -8.17 -1.47
N GLN A 208 8.70 -7.02 -1.01
CA GLN A 208 10.13 -6.80 -0.73
C GLN A 208 10.71 -7.71 0.37
N LEU A 209 9.87 -8.31 1.23
CA LEU A 209 10.30 -9.30 2.23
C LEU A 209 10.51 -10.71 1.63
N ALA A 210 9.91 -11.01 0.47
CA ALA A 210 9.85 -12.36 -0.06
C ALA A 210 11.23 -13.03 -0.26
N PRO A 211 12.26 -12.35 -0.79
CA PRO A 211 13.60 -12.95 -0.92
C PRO A 211 14.20 -13.37 0.43
N ALA A 212 14.07 -12.51 1.45
CA ALA A 212 14.57 -12.79 2.78
C ALA A 212 13.81 -13.93 3.46
N ILE A 213 12.48 -13.97 3.33
CA ILE A 213 11.65 -15.08 3.81
C ILE A 213 12.10 -16.40 3.17
N ALA A 214 12.21 -16.43 1.84
CA ALA A 214 12.62 -17.63 1.10
C ALA A 214 14.00 -18.13 1.53
N ALA A 215 14.98 -17.22 1.64
CA ALA A 215 16.33 -17.56 2.04
C ALA A 215 16.44 -18.04 3.49
N LEU A 216 15.68 -17.46 4.42
CA LEU A 216 15.64 -17.90 5.83
C LEU A 216 14.96 -19.27 5.98
N CYS A 217 13.84 -19.50 5.28
CA CYS A 217 13.19 -20.81 5.25
C CYS A 217 14.10 -21.89 4.64
N GLY A 218 14.76 -21.60 3.52
CA GLY A 218 15.72 -22.51 2.89
C GLY A 218 16.96 -22.75 3.75
N GLY A 219 17.50 -21.70 4.39
CA GLY A 219 18.61 -21.79 5.33
C GLY A 219 18.26 -22.63 6.57
N MET A 220 17.04 -22.51 7.08
CA MET A 220 16.54 -23.36 8.17
C MET A 220 16.51 -24.82 7.75
N LEU A 221 15.90 -25.14 6.60
CA LEU A 221 15.83 -26.51 6.08
C LEU A 221 17.23 -27.12 5.91
N ALA A 222 18.15 -26.37 5.27
CA ALA A 222 19.52 -26.80 5.09
C ALA A 222 20.25 -27.04 6.42
N THR A 223 20.02 -26.18 7.41
CA THR A 223 20.62 -26.30 8.75
C THR A 223 20.08 -27.50 9.49
N VAL A 224 18.76 -27.72 9.50
CA VAL A 224 18.13 -28.90 10.12
C VAL A 224 18.68 -30.18 9.52
N ILE A 225 18.81 -30.26 8.19
CA ILE A 225 19.39 -31.44 7.51
C ILE A 225 20.84 -31.66 7.91
N ARG A 226 21.67 -30.61 7.92
CA ARG A 226 23.09 -30.71 8.30
C ARG A 226 23.26 -31.13 9.76
N VAL A 227 22.54 -30.50 10.67
CA VAL A 227 22.57 -30.81 12.11
C VAL A 227 22.09 -32.24 12.36
N HIS A 228 21.03 -32.69 11.67
CA HIS A 228 20.56 -34.07 11.76
C HIS A 228 21.61 -35.07 11.26
N ARG A 229 22.24 -34.80 10.10
CA ARG A 229 23.33 -35.63 9.55
C ARG A 229 24.57 -35.67 10.46
N ALA A 230 24.79 -34.63 11.24
CA ALA A 230 25.83 -34.58 12.28
C ALA A 230 25.47 -35.38 13.56
N GLY A 231 24.38 -36.15 13.56
CA GLY A 231 23.98 -37.02 14.67
C GLY A 231 23.15 -36.34 15.76
N VAL A 232 22.75 -35.08 15.56
CA VAL A 232 22.00 -34.32 16.57
C VAL A 232 20.52 -34.68 16.53
N THR A 233 20.02 -35.21 17.65
CA THR A 233 18.67 -35.81 17.75
C THR A 233 17.53 -34.79 17.86
N TRP A 234 17.80 -33.54 18.25
CA TRP A 234 16.77 -32.51 18.37
C TRP A 234 16.40 -31.82 17.04
N ALA A 235 17.19 -31.97 15.98
CA ALA A 235 16.95 -31.29 14.71
C ALA A 235 15.55 -31.55 14.08
N PRO A 236 15.05 -32.80 14.04
CA PRO A 236 13.71 -33.07 13.52
C PRO A 236 12.59 -32.42 14.34
N TRP A 237 12.79 -32.26 15.66
CA TRP A 237 11.85 -31.54 16.53
C TRP A 237 11.72 -30.06 16.16
N VAL A 238 12.82 -29.43 15.73
CA VAL A 238 12.78 -28.05 15.22
C VAL A 238 12.01 -27.97 13.90
N GLY A 239 12.20 -28.94 13.01
CA GLY A 239 11.39 -29.06 11.79
C GLY A 239 9.90 -29.22 12.10
N ALA A 240 9.55 -30.12 13.01
CA ALA A 240 8.17 -30.33 13.45
C ALA A 240 7.57 -29.08 14.11
N ALA A 241 8.34 -28.36 14.93
CA ALA A 241 7.90 -27.11 15.55
C ALA A 241 7.65 -26.01 14.50
N ALA A 242 8.51 -25.89 13.48
CA ALA A 242 8.32 -24.92 12.39
C ALA A 242 7.03 -25.22 11.60
N VAL A 243 6.74 -26.50 11.31
CA VAL A 243 5.48 -26.92 10.69
C VAL A 243 4.30 -26.57 11.58
N ALA A 244 4.33 -26.93 12.86
CA ALA A 244 3.23 -26.70 13.79
C ALA A 244 2.89 -25.20 13.92
N VAL A 245 3.90 -24.35 14.12
CA VAL A 245 3.72 -22.90 14.26
C VAL A 245 3.19 -22.28 12.96
N THR A 246 3.70 -22.71 11.81
CA THR A 246 3.28 -22.18 10.50
C THR A 246 1.87 -22.64 10.14
N ALA A 247 1.54 -23.90 10.37
CA ALA A 247 0.19 -24.43 10.16
C ALA A 247 -0.82 -23.71 11.07
N GLY A 248 -0.48 -23.52 12.35
CA GLY A 248 -1.30 -22.75 13.29
C GLY A 248 -1.54 -21.31 12.81
N TRP A 249 -0.50 -20.63 12.33
CA TRP A 249 -0.64 -19.27 11.79
C TRP A 249 -1.44 -19.23 10.48
N ALA A 250 -1.22 -20.19 9.58
CA ALA A 250 -1.99 -20.32 8.35
C ALA A 250 -3.49 -20.52 8.65
N MET A 251 -3.84 -21.31 9.66
CA MET A 251 -5.23 -21.46 10.10
C MET A 251 -5.83 -20.13 10.57
N VAL A 252 -5.09 -19.34 11.35
CA VAL A 252 -5.55 -18.01 11.79
C VAL A 252 -5.83 -17.12 10.59
N LEU A 253 -4.95 -17.12 9.58
CA LEU A 253 -5.16 -16.32 8.37
C LEU A 253 -6.34 -16.81 7.53
N VAL A 254 -6.49 -18.13 7.32
CA VAL A 254 -7.60 -18.70 6.56
C VAL A 254 -8.94 -18.45 7.24
N ARG A 255 -9.00 -18.54 8.58
CA ARG A 255 -10.22 -18.26 9.37
C ARG A 255 -10.70 -16.82 9.31
N ARG A 256 -9.89 -15.88 8.84
CA ARG A 256 -10.33 -14.49 8.63
C ARG A 256 -11.25 -14.34 7.42
N THR A 257 -11.25 -15.32 6.51
CA THR A 257 -12.08 -15.33 5.28
C THR A 257 -12.68 -16.73 5.06
N PRO A 258 -13.56 -17.21 5.96
CA PRO A 258 -14.07 -18.57 5.90
C PRO A 258 -14.86 -18.86 4.60
N ASP A 259 -15.55 -17.87 4.07
CA ASP A 259 -16.43 -18.03 2.89
C ASP A 259 -15.67 -18.15 1.56
N TRP A 260 -14.42 -17.67 1.51
CA TRP A 260 -13.67 -17.58 0.25
C TRP A 260 -12.69 -18.74 0.04
N ASN A 261 -12.09 -19.28 1.11
CA ASN A 261 -11.17 -20.41 1.07
C ASN A 261 -11.03 -21.13 2.43
N GLY A 262 -12.07 -21.08 3.28
CA GLY A 262 -12.02 -21.62 4.65
C GLY A 262 -11.68 -23.12 4.72
N TRP A 263 -12.03 -23.88 3.68
CA TRP A 263 -11.77 -25.31 3.57
C TRP A 263 -10.28 -25.67 3.56
N LEU A 264 -9.37 -24.73 3.19
CA LEU A 264 -7.92 -24.96 3.16
C LEU A 264 -7.32 -25.27 4.54
N ILE A 265 -8.05 -25.00 5.63
CA ILE A 265 -7.67 -25.44 6.98
C ILE A 265 -7.44 -26.95 7.03
N TRP A 266 -8.27 -27.74 6.36
CA TRP A 266 -8.19 -29.20 6.44
C TRP A 266 -6.95 -29.76 5.73
N PRO A 267 -6.64 -29.42 4.45
CA PRO A 267 -5.37 -29.80 3.83
C PRO A 267 -4.15 -29.35 4.64
N VAL A 268 -4.12 -28.10 5.12
CA VAL A 268 -2.99 -27.57 5.91
C VAL A 268 -2.77 -28.42 7.17
N LEU A 269 -3.85 -28.72 7.91
CA LEU A 269 -3.80 -29.54 9.12
C LEU A 269 -3.39 -30.98 8.84
N LEU A 270 -4.05 -31.66 7.89
CA LEU A 270 -3.82 -33.07 7.61
C LEU A 270 -2.39 -33.30 7.11
N ILE A 271 -1.92 -32.48 6.17
CA ILE A 271 -0.55 -32.58 5.63
C ILE A 271 0.45 -32.16 6.72
N GLY A 272 0.15 -31.16 7.55
CA GLY A 272 1.01 -30.73 8.65
C GLY A 272 1.18 -31.80 9.72
N CYS A 273 0.09 -32.44 10.15
CA CYS A 273 0.11 -33.56 11.08
C CYS A 273 0.88 -34.76 10.50
N ALA A 274 0.67 -35.09 9.22
CA ALA A 274 1.43 -36.13 8.54
C ALA A 274 2.93 -35.81 8.49
N ALA A 275 3.30 -34.57 8.16
CA ALA A 275 4.69 -34.11 8.17
C ALA A 275 5.34 -34.26 9.55
N ILE A 276 4.66 -33.81 10.61
CA ILE A 276 5.13 -33.95 12.01
C ILE A 276 5.30 -35.43 12.36
N ALA A 277 4.32 -36.29 12.04
CA ALA A 277 4.38 -37.73 12.31
C ALA A 277 5.48 -38.46 11.53
N LEU A 278 5.91 -37.93 10.38
CA LEU A 278 7.02 -38.47 9.59
C LEU A 278 8.39 -37.95 10.06
N LEU A 279 8.45 -36.75 10.64
CA LEU A 279 9.69 -36.13 11.12
C LEU A 279 10.13 -36.62 12.52
N LEU A 280 9.19 -36.87 13.43
CA LEU A 280 9.50 -37.16 14.85
C LEU A 280 10.03 -38.58 15.17
N PRO A 281 9.56 -39.67 14.54
CA PRO A 281 10.08 -41.00 14.84
C PRO A 281 11.43 -41.24 14.14
N ARG A 282 12.34 -42.00 14.78
CA ARG A 282 13.61 -42.47 14.19
C ARG A 282 13.33 -43.47 13.07
N ARG A 283 12.89 -42.97 11.92
CA ARG A 283 12.57 -43.76 10.73
C ARG A 283 13.64 -43.60 9.66
N GLY A 284 13.74 -44.56 8.75
CA GLY A 284 14.74 -44.58 7.69
C GLY A 284 14.72 -43.33 6.79
N GLY A 285 15.81 -43.08 6.06
CA GLY A 285 16.03 -41.83 5.31
C GLY A 285 14.92 -41.43 4.33
N ASN A 286 14.26 -42.40 3.69
CA ASN A 286 13.16 -42.13 2.74
C ASN A 286 11.94 -41.47 3.41
N LEU A 287 11.67 -41.81 4.68
CA LEU A 287 10.53 -41.28 5.42
C LEU A 287 10.80 -39.85 5.93
N LEU A 288 12.05 -39.53 6.25
CA LEU A 288 12.46 -38.17 6.57
C LEU A 288 12.36 -37.24 5.34
N LEU A 289 12.73 -37.74 4.15
CA LEU A 289 12.56 -36.99 2.91
C LEU A 289 11.08 -36.75 2.60
N ALA A 290 10.24 -37.78 2.74
CA ALA A 290 8.79 -37.65 2.59
C ALA A 290 8.20 -36.66 3.62
N GLY A 291 8.65 -36.70 4.88
CA GLY A 291 8.25 -35.76 5.92
C GLY A 291 8.67 -34.32 5.61
N ALA A 292 9.88 -34.10 5.10
CA ALA A 292 10.36 -32.79 4.68
C ALA A 292 9.57 -32.26 3.47
N ALA A 293 9.25 -33.11 2.49
CA ALA A 293 8.42 -32.75 1.36
C ALA A 293 6.99 -32.37 1.82
N ALA A 294 6.38 -33.19 2.69
CA ALA A 294 5.08 -32.91 3.27
C ALA A 294 5.06 -31.60 4.08
N ALA A 295 6.13 -31.32 4.83
CA ALA A 295 6.29 -30.06 5.56
C ALA A 295 6.26 -28.84 4.60
N VAL A 296 7.05 -28.89 3.53
CA VAL A 296 7.09 -27.82 2.51
C VAL A 296 5.71 -27.64 1.88
N VAL A 297 5.03 -28.74 1.52
CA VAL A 297 3.68 -28.68 0.93
C VAL A 297 2.69 -28.06 1.91
N SER A 298 2.64 -28.51 3.17
CA SER A 298 1.74 -27.98 4.20
C SER A 298 1.92 -26.46 4.38
N MET A 299 3.17 -25.99 4.37
CA MET A 299 3.50 -24.57 4.55
C MET A 299 3.19 -23.70 3.32
N LEU A 300 3.12 -24.29 2.11
CA LEU A 300 2.96 -23.55 0.86
C LEU A 300 1.55 -23.61 0.26
N VAL A 301 0.73 -24.61 0.59
CA VAL A 301 -0.62 -24.78 0.01
C VAL A 301 -1.51 -23.55 0.23
N ALA A 302 -1.59 -23.04 1.47
CA ALA A 302 -2.41 -21.87 1.76
C ALA A 302 -1.86 -20.57 1.12
N PRO A 303 -0.60 -20.14 1.34
CA PRO A 303 -0.08 -18.93 0.67
C PRO A 303 -0.07 -19.06 -0.85
N GLY A 304 0.11 -20.25 -1.40
CA GLY A 304 0.02 -20.51 -2.84
C GLY A 304 -1.38 -20.23 -3.40
N ALA A 305 -2.44 -20.64 -2.70
CA ALA A 305 -3.81 -20.33 -3.07
C ALA A 305 -4.09 -18.81 -3.02
N TRP A 306 -3.54 -18.09 -2.03
CA TRP A 306 -3.65 -16.63 -1.95
C TRP A 306 -2.92 -15.95 -3.12
N ALA A 307 -1.72 -16.40 -3.45
CA ALA A 307 -0.91 -15.85 -4.54
C ALA A 307 -1.53 -16.09 -5.91
N ALA A 308 -2.10 -17.28 -6.15
CA ALA A 308 -2.73 -17.63 -7.43
C ALA A 308 -3.93 -16.74 -7.78
N ASN A 309 -4.59 -16.13 -6.79
CA ASN A 309 -5.74 -15.27 -7.04
C ASN A 309 -5.38 -13.85 -7.51
N VAL A 310 -4.12 -13.41 -7.39
CA VAL A 310 -3.75 -12.01 -7.68
C VAL A 310 -4.11 -11.63 -9.12
N SER A 311 -3.89 -12.52 -10.09
CA SER A 311 -4.21 -12.29 -11.51
C SER A 311 -5.71 -12.36 -11.84
N ALA A 312 -6.51 -13.06 -11.02
CA ALA A 312 -7.96 -13.20 -11.19
C ALA A 312 -8.76 -12.14 -10.43
N SER A 313 -8.11 -11.34 -9.60
CA SER A 313 -8.75 -10.34 -8.74
C SER A 313 -9.21 -9.12 -9.53
N SER A 314 -10.49 -9.06 -9.89
CA SER A 314 -11.15 -7.89 -10.49
C SER A 314 -11.47 -6.79 -9.48
N ASN A 315 -10.56 -6.54 -8.51
CA ASN A 315 -10.75 -5.49 -7.51
C ASN A 315 -10.73 -4.11 -8.18
N LEU A 316 -11.49 -3.14 -7.66
CA LEU A 316 -11.60 -1.76 -8.19
C LEU A 316 -10.24 -1.05 -8.41
N MET A 317 -9.17 -1.53 -7.78
CA MET A 317 -7.80 -1.00 -7.89
C MET A 317 -6.78 -2.03 -8.44
N GLY A 318 -7.22 -3.04 -9.22
CA GLY A 318 -6.41 -4.22 -9.57
C GLY A 318 -4.97 -3.93 -10.05
N GLY A 319 -4.76 -2.89 -10.86
CA GLY A 319 -3.42 -2.48 -11.29
C GLY A 319 -2.69 -1.51 -10.35
N ALA A 320 -3.42 -0.72 -9.56
CA ALA A 320 -2.84 0.32 -8.69
C ALA A 320 -2.49 -0.19 -7.29
N ASN A 321 -3.20 -1.22 -6.81
CA ASN A 321 -2.97 -1.87 -5.53
C ASN A 321 -3.24 -3.39 -5.66
N PRO A 322 -2.33 -4.16 -6.28
CA PRO A 322 -2.47 -5.60 -6.38
C PRO A 322 -2.45 -6.21 -4.97
N THR A 323 -3.43 -7.05 -4.66
CA THR A 323 -3.51 -7.74 -3.37
C THR A 323 -3.87 -9.21 -3.56
N ALA A 324 -3.22 -10.09 -2.80
CA ALA A 324 -3.64 -11.47 -2.66
C ALA A 324 -4.90 -11.55 -1.78
N GLY A 325 -5.78 -12.50 -2.04
CA GLY A 325 -6.99 -12.67 -1.23
C GLY A 325 -8.23 -11.93 -1.72
N LEU A 326 -9.40 -12.32 -1.21
CA LEU A 326 -10.65 -11.57 -1.42
C LEU A 326 -10.66 -10.29 -0.57
N ARG A 327 -10.98 -9.15 -1.20
CA ARG A 327 -11.39 -7.92 -0.52
C ARG A 327 -12.75 -7.47 -1.03
N SER A 328 -13.63 -7.09 -0.12
CA SER A 328 -14.87 -6.38 -0.47
C SER A 328 -14.54 -4.96 -0.95
N SER A 329 -15.30 -4.44 -1.91
CA SER A 329 -15.12 -3.09 -2.47
C SER A 329 -15.07 -1.96 -1.44
N LEU A 330 -15.76 -2.10 -0.29
CA LEU A 330 -15.68 -1.15 0.84
C LEU A 330 -14.33 -1.17 1.57
N SER A 331 -13.66 -2.32 1.63
CA SER A 331 -12.35 -2.47 2.28
C SER A 331 -11.18 -1.97 1.42
N ALA A 332 -11.41 -1.71 0.13
CA ALA A 332 -10.41 -1.17 -0.80
C ALA A 332 -9.95 0.24 -0.41
N PHE A 333 -10.81 1.03 0.24
CA PHE A 333 -10.49 2.35 0.76
C PHE A 333 -10.17 2.33 2.27
N GLY A 334 -10.15 1.14 2.88
CA GLY A 334 -9.85 0.93 4.28
C GLY A 334 -10.74 1.66 5.27
N MET A 335 -12.00 1.84 4.91
CA MET A 335 -13.07 2.30 5.80
C MET A 335 -13.49 1.21 6.82
N SER A 336 -12.60 0.28 7.19
CA SER A 336 -12.86 -0.82 8.14
C SER A 336 -12.96 -0.36 9.61
N GLY A 337 -13.03 0.95 9.86
CA GLY A 337 -13.11 1.54 11.19
C GLY A 337 -14.54 1.75 11.72
N ILE A 338 -15.59 1.25 11.07
CA ILE A 338 -16.95 1.27 11.66
C ILE A 338 -17.11 0.03 12.54
N PRO A 339 -17.15 0.15 13.88
CA PRO A 339 -17.43 -0.98 14.76
C PRO A 339 -18.90 -1.36 14.58
N GLY A 340 -19.14 -2.61 14.17
CA GLY A 340 -20.46 -3.23 14.22
C GLY A 340 -21.18 -3.35 12.89
N GLN A 341 -20.79 -4.33 12.08
CA GLN A 341 -21.73 -5.27 11.46
C GLN A 341 -20.94 -6.46 10.92
N GLY A 342 -20.76 -7.49 11.75
CA GLY A 342 -20.49 -8.81 11.20
C GLY A 342 -21.72 -9.21 10.41
N SER A 343 -21.56 -9.57 9.14
CA SER A 343 -22.59 -10.29 8.40
C SER A 343 -22.71 -11.70 8.99
N SER A 344 -23.35 -11.81 10.15
CA SER A 344 -23.84 -13.09 10.66
C SER A 344 -25.12 -13.43 9.91
N GLY A 345 -25.03 -14.50 9.13
CA GLY A 345 -26.16 -15.11 8.45
C GLY A 345 -27.31 -15.41 9.40
N ASN A 346 -28.50 -15.25 8.83
CA ASN A 346 -29.82 -15.58 9.35
C ASN A 346 -29.87 -16.96 10.05
N GLN A 347 -29.98 -16.98 11.39
CA GLN A 347 -30.50 -18.13 12.14
C GLN A 347 -31.29 -17.66 13.38
N GLY A 348 -32.57 -18.05 13.41
CA GLY A 348 -33.22 -18.55 14.62
C GLY A 348 -33.66 -17.54 15.68
N LEU A 349 -34.87 -17.01 15.50
CA LEU A 349 -35.66 -16.38 16.56
C LEU A 349 -36.18 -17.46 17.53
N SER A 350 -35.66 -17.56 18.75
CA SER A 350 -36.37 -18.15 19.90
C SER A 350 -35.67 -17.89 21.25
N GLY A 351 -36.39 -17.27 22.18
CA GLY A 351 -36.11 -17.38 23.62
C GLY A 351 -35.36 -16.22 24.29
N MET A 352 -36.06 -15.11 24.57
CA MET A 352 -35.71 -14.27 25.72
C MET A 352 -36.34 -14.86 26.99
N PRO A 353 -35.60 -14.87 28.11
CA PRO A 353 -36.20 -14.41 29.36
C PRO A 353 -35.34 -13.33 30.06
N SER A 354 -36.00 -12.20 30.27
CA SER A 354 -36.04 -11.35 31.47
C SER A 354 -35.01 -11.58 32.59
N GLY A 355 -34.27 -10.52 32.94
CA GLY A 355 -33.63 -10.39 34.26
C GLY A 355 -32.36 -9.54 34.29
N MET A 356 -32.50 -8.23 34.47
CA MET A 356 -31.41 -7.38 35.00
C MET A 356 -31.85 -6.79 36.33
N PRO A 357 -31.09 -7.01 37.41
CA PRO A 357 -31.08 -6.12 38.56
C PRO A 357 -29.93 -5.10 38.44
N SER A 358 -30.31 -3.88 38.78
CA SER A 358 -29.52 -2.72 39.17
C SER A 358 -28.40 -3.03 40.17
N GLY A 359 -27.27 -2.31 40.03
CA GLY A 359 -26.32 -2.14 41.13
C GLY A 359 -24.94 -1.63 40.71
N MET A 360 -24.52 -0.55 41.39
CA MET A 360 -23.14 -0.15 41.71
C MET A 360 -22.39 0.90 40.84
N PRO A 361 -21.49 1.70 41.46
CA PRO A 361 -21.75 3.13 41.66
C PRO A 361 -20.60 4.05 41.22
N GLY A 362 -20.83 5.36 41.37
CA GLY A 362 -19.93 6.44 40.98
C GLY A 362 -18.56 6.46 41.66
N GLY A 363 -17.65 7.16 41.00
CA GLY A 363 -16.31 7.49 41.47
C GLY A 363 -15.75 8.69 40.69
N ASP A 364 -15.89 9.85 41.33
CA ASP A 364 -15.06 11.05 41.37
C ASP A 364 -14.53 11.78 40.12
N GLN A 365 -14.85 13.08 40.17
CA GLN A 365 -14.43 14.20 39.35
C GLN A 365 -12.96 14.59 39.59
N GLY A 366 -12.31 15.08 38.53
CA GLY A 366 -11.03 15.77 38.64
C GLY A 366 -10.68 16.59 37.39
N GLY A 367 -11.13 17.85 37.36
CA GLY A 367 -10.37 19.00 36.85
C GLY A 367 -10.18 19.19 35.33
N MET A 368 -11.06 19.98 34.71
CA MET A 368 -10.76 20.74 33.48
C MET A 368 -10.41 22.19 33.87
N PRO A 369 -9.41 22.85 33.26
CA PRO A 369 -9.30 24.30 33.25
C PRO A 369 -10.09 24.89 32.07
N SER A 370 -10.90 25.87 32.41
CA SER A 370 -11.78 26.68 31.58
C SER A 370 -11.05 27.82 30.88
N GLY A 371 -11.48 28.16 29.65
CA GLY A 371 -11.13 29.42 29.01
C GLY A 371 -11.51 29.48 27.53
N LEU A 372 -12.66 30.09 27.21
CA LEU A 372 -12.94 31.02 26.08
C LEU A 372 -14.46 31.29 25.97
N PRO A 373 -14.88 32.45 25.43
CA PRO A 373 -16.09 33.15 25.83
C PRO A 373 -17.31 32.86 24.94
N SER A 374 -18.46 33.10 25.58
CA SER A 374 -19.83 33.20 25.10
C SER A 374 -20.03 34.14 23.90
N GLY A 375 -20.84 33.68 22.92
CA GLY A 375 -21.41 34.52 21.87
C GLY A 375 -22.26 33.78 20.84
N MET A 376 -23.47 33.33 21.22
CA MET A 376 -24.52 33.01 20.24
C MET A 376 -25.93 33.13 20.89
N PRO A 377 -26.88 33.90 20.33
CA PRO A 377 -28.24 34.00 20.85
C PRO A 377 -29.09 32.78 20.46
N GLY A 378 -29.94 32.35 21.38
CA GLY A 378 -30.71 31.12 21.31
C GLY A 378 -31.87 31.07 20.31
N ALA A 379 -32.28 29.85 20.00
CA ALA A 379 -33.63 29.47 19.63
C ALA A 379 -34.01 28.21 20.41
N SER A 380 -35.16 28.30 21.05
CA SER A 380 -35.76 27.42 22.04
C SER A 380 -36.29 26.08 21.51
N GLY A 381 -36.15 25.04 22.34
CA GLY A 381 -37.23 24.12 22.75
C GLY A 381 -37.95 23.27 21.70
N GLY A 382 -37.78 21.94 21.78
CA GLY A 382 -38.61 20.98 21.05
C GLY A 382 -38.25 19.53 21.36
N SER A 383 -38.68 19.04 22.52
CA SER A 383 -38.72 17.60 22.86
C SER A 383 -39.76 16.88 21.99
N GLY A 384 -39.36 15.82 21.29
CA GLY A 384 -40.26 14.97 20.53
C GLY A 384 -39.62 13.64 20.14
N SER A 385 -39.93 12.60 20.91
CA SER A 385 -39.68 11.21 20.55
C SER A 385 -40.49 10.84 19.31
N ALA A 386 -39.84 10.31 18.27
CA ALA A 386 -40.51 9.58 17.20
C ALA A 386 -39.62 8.46 16.66
N SER A 387 -40.00 7.25 17.02
CA SER A 387 -39.75 6.00 16.31
C SER A 387 -39.97 6.14 14.80
N GLY A 388 -39.01 5.68 14.00
CA GLY A 388 -39.15 5.59 12.54
C GLY A 388 -38.06 4.72 11.94
N GLY A 389 -38.38 3.45 11.70
CA GLY A 389 -37.49 2.49 11.03
C GLY A 389 -37.14 2.92 9.61
N LEU A 390 -35.88 2.69 9.22
CA LEU A 390 -35.44 2.85 7.83
C LEU A 390 -36.07 1.72 6.98
N PRO A 391 -36.67 2.04 5.82
CA PRO A 391 -37.30 1.03 4.99
C PRO A 391 -36.27 0.08 4.36
N ALA A 392 -36.59 -1.21 4.40
CA ALA A 392 -35.91 -2.26 3.67
C ALA A 392 -36.04 -2.02 2.16
N PHE A 393 -34.93 -2.08 1.42
CA PHE A 393 -34.95 -2.11 -0.05
C PHE A 393 -35.08 -3.56 -0.55
N PRO A 394 -36.10 -3.89 -1.38
CA PRO A 394 -36.27 -5.21 -1.97
C PRO A 394 -35.22 -5.47 -3.06
N GLY A 395 -34.81 -6.74 -3.18
CA GLY A 395 -33.90 -7.19 -4.24
C GLY A 395 -34.50 -7.06 -5.65
N GLY A 396 -33.65 -6.63 -6.58
CA GLY A 396 -33.88 -6.62 -8.02
C GLY A 396 -32.59 -6.26 -8.77
N PRO A 397 -32.32 -6.85 -9.95
CA PRO A 397 -31.04 -6.69 -10.65
C PRO A 397 -30.97 -5.34 -11.36
N GLY A 398 -30.32 -4.37 -10.70
CA GLY A 398 -30.07 -3.04 -11.26
C GLY A 398 -28.94 -2.37 -10.49
N ALA A 399 -27.72 -2.48 -11.01
CA ALA A 399 -26.53 -1.88 -10.44
C ALA A 399 -26.67 -0.35 -10.37
N MET A 400 -26.76 0.22 -9.16
CA MET A 400 -26.45 1.63 -8.93
C MET A 400 -24.93 1.82 -9.03
N SER A 401 -24.46 2.05 -10.25
CA SER A 401 -23.09 2.49 -10.55
C SER A 401 -22.90 3.96 -10.15
N GLY A 402 -22.67 4.20 -8.86
CA GLY A 402 -22.43 5.53 -8.32
C GLY A 402 -21.51 5.48 -7.12
N GLY A 403 -20.33 4.86 -7.28
CA GLY A 403 -19.34 4.68 -6.22
C GLY A 403 -17.95 5.13 -6.67
N PHE A 404 -17.32 5.95 -5.82
CA PHE A 404 -15.89 6.23 -5.70
C PHE A 404 -14.97 5.86 -6.88
N GLY A 405 -14.55 6.88 -7.63
CA GLY A 405 -13.44 6.78 -8.58
C GLY A 405 -13.84 6.06 -9.85
N GLY A 406 -13.70 6.74 -11.00
CA GLY A 406 -13.75 6.08 -12.29
C GLY A 406 -12.88 4.83 -12.21
N SER A 407 -13.46 3.67 -12.55
CA SER A 407 -12.63 2.48 -12.68
C SER A 407 -11.49 2.86 -13.62
N SER A 408 -10.29 2.43 -13.30
CA SER A 408 -9.15 2.54 -14.21
C SER A 408 -9.57 2.01 -15.58
N GLY A 409 -9.85 2.90 -16.55
CA GLY A 409 -10.35 2.55 -17.88
C GLY A 409 -11.87 2.46 -18.05
N SER A 410 -12.70 2.95 -17.13
CA SER A 410 -14.16 3.04 -17.32
C SER A 410 -14.53 3.93 -18.50
N ALA A 411 -15.53 3.51 -19.27
CA ALA A 411 -16.16 4.32 -20.29
C ALA A 411 -16.65 5.66 -19.71
N LEU A 412 -16.59 6.72 -20.52
CA LEU A 412 -17.19 8.01 -20.18
C LEU A 412 -18.66 7.85 -19.80
N THR A 413 -19.09 8.53 -18.73
CA THR A 413 -20.53 8.66 -18.45
C THR A 413 -21.22 9.40 -19.59
N SER A 414 -22.54 9.24 -19.70
CA SER A 414 -23.34 9.94 -20.72
C SER A 414 -23.11 11.46 -20.68
N ASP A 415 -23.08 12.06 -19.48
CA ASP A 415 -22.87 13.49 -19.32
C ASP A 415 -21.44 13.93 -19.64
N GLN A 416 -20.42 13.15 -19.23
CA GLN A 416 -19.03 13.45 -19.59
C GLN A 416 -18.82 13.40 -21.11
N ARG A 417 -19.39 12.40 -21.79
CA ARG A 417 -19.32 12.28 -23.26
C ARG A 417 -19.99 13.47 -23.94
N LYS A 418 -21.13 13.93 -23.43
CA LYS A 418 -21.83 15.12 -23.95
C LYS A 418 -21.01 16.39 -23.78
N MET A 419 -20.40 16.60 -22.61
CA MET A 419 -19.52 17.76 -22.37
C MET A 419 -18.33 17.78 -23.33
N LEU A 420 -17.67 16.62 -23.53
CA LEU A 420 -16.56 16.49 -24.47
C LEU A 420 -16.99 16.80 -25.90
N ASN A 421 -18.08 16.18 -26.37
CA ASN A 421 -18.60 16.40 -27.72
C ASN A 421 -18.98 17.87 -27.95
N TYR A 422 -19.57 18.52 -26.94
CA TYR A 422 -19.88 19.95 -26.98
C TYR A 422 -18.60 20.78 -27.14
N ALA A 423 -17.59 20.51 -26.33
CA ALA A 423 -16.32 21.23 -26.38
C ALA A 423 -15.61 21.07 -27.73
N VAL A 424 -15.58 19.87 -28.29
CA VAL A 424 -15.04 19.57 -29.64
C VAL A 424 -15.77 20.36 -30.72
N LYS A 425 -17.12 20.32 -30.70
CA LYS A 425 -17.96 20.98 -31.69
C LYS A 425 -17.81 22.50 -31.67
N HIS A 426 -17.70 23.10 -30.49
CA HIS A 426 -17.68 24.55 -30.31
C HIS A 426 -16.26 25.14 -30.20
N SER A 427 -15.22 24.31 -30.31
CA SER A 427 -13.81 24.73 -30.39
C SER A 427 -12.98 23.83 -31.32
N PRO A 428 -13.36 23.73 -32.61
CA PRO A 428 -12.69 22.83 -33.55
C PRO A 428 -11.22 23.20 -33.78
N LYS A 429 -10.88 24.50 -33.68
CA LYS A 429 -9.51 25.01 -33.89
C LYS A 429 -8.63 25.02 -32.62
N ALA A 430 -9.22 24.83 -31.43
CA ALA A 430 -8.45 24.80 -30.19
C ALA A 430 -7.59 23.54 -30.15
N ARG A 431 -6.31 23.70 -29.79
CA ARG A 431 -5.37 22.58 -29.62
C ARG A 431 -5.76 21.71 -28.42
N ILE A 432 -6.28 22.31 -27.36
CA ILE A 432 -6.77 21.62 -26.16
C ILE A 432 -8.30 21.69 -26.19
N LYS A 433 -8.95 20.53 -26.33
CA LYS A 433 -10.43 20.47 -26.42
C LYS A 433 -11.09 20.70 -25.09
N LEU A 434 -10.52 20.14 -24.03
CA LEU A 434 -11.11 20.16 -22.70
C LEU A 434 -10.01 20.15 -21.65
N ALA A 435 -10.11 21.02 -20.65
CA ALA A 435 -9.33 20.91 -19.42
C ALA A 435 -10.23 20.44 -18.28
N VAL A 436 -9.74 19.57 -17.39
CA VAL A 436 -10.54 18.95 -16.33
C VAL A 436 -9.87 19.18 -14.97
N SER A 437 -10.59 19.80 -14.03
CA SER A 437 -10.15 19.97 -12.65
C SER A 437 -10.14 18.64 -11.89
N GLY A 438 -9.20 18.48 -10.95
CA GLY A 438 -9.09 17.27 -10.11
C GLY A 438 -8.04 16.26 -10.59
N GLY A 439 -7.12 16.70 -11.45
CA GLY A 439 -5.95 15.93 -11.87
C GLY A 439 -6.26 14.70 -12.73
N ALA A 440 -5.28 13.80 -12.81
CA ALA A 440 -5.36 12.56 -13.58
C ALA A 440 -6.53 11.65 -13.12
N MET A 441 -6.89 11.72 -11.83
CA MET A 441 -8.00 10.93 -11.28
C MET A 441 -9.37 11.33 -11.86
N ALA A 442 -9.58 12.62 -12.13
CA ALA A 442 -10.81 13.11 -12.77
C ALA A 442 -10.76 13.03 -14.31
N THR A 443 -9.55 13.02 -14.88
CA THR A 443 -9.36 13.19 -16.33
C THR A 443 -9.19 11.85 -17.09
N ASN A 444 -8.78 10.78 -16.42
CA ASN A 444 -8.41 9.52 -17.08
C ASN A 444 -9.47 8.97 -18.05
N ALA A 445 -10.75 9.04 -17.71
CA ALA A 445 -11.82 8.49 -18.54
C ALA A 445 -11.95 9.25 -19.86
N PHE A 446 -11.70 10.56 -19.87
CA PHE A 446 -11.68 11.37 -21.09
C PHE A 446 -10.50 10.99 -21.98
N ILE A 447 -9.30 10.89 -21.39
CA ILE A 447 -8.07 10.56 -22.13
C ILE A 447 -8.14 9.15 -22.74
N LEU A 448 -8.65 8.17 -21.99
CA LEU A 448 -8.66 6.77 -22.45
C LEU A 448 -9.80 6.45 -23.43
N ASN A 449 -10.85 7.27 -23.49
CA ASN A 449 -12.05 7.00 -24.30
C ASN A 449 -12.31 8.08 -25.35
N SER A 450 -11.30 8.87 -25.70
CA SER A 450 -11.35 9.82 -26.81
C SER A 450 -9.97 10.01 -27.44
N ASP A 451 -9.94 10.34 -28.73
CA ASP A 451 -8.72 10.73 -29.45
C ASP A 451 -8.43 12.24 -29.34
N GLU A 452 -9.16 12.94 -28.47
CA GLU A 452 -9.09 14.39 -28.32
C GLU A 452 -8.03 14.79 -27.30
N THR A 453 -7.41 15.95 -27.50
CA THR A 453 -6.46 16.50 -26.53
C THR A 453 -7.19 17.03 -25.30
N VAL A 454 -7.24 16.20 -24.26
CA VAL A 454 -7.81 16.53 -22.94
C VAL A 454 -6.70 16.62 -21.90
N ILE A 455 -6.69 17.70 -21.12
CA ILE A 455 -5.66 17.98 -20.10
C ILE A 455 -6.27 17.92 -18.70
N GLY A 456 -5.63 17.18 -17.79
CA GLY A 456 -5.95 17.20 -16.38
C GLY A 456 -5.21 18.31 -15.66
N MET A 457 -5.91 19.08 -14.83
CA MET A 457 -5.34 20.18 -14.07
C MET A 457 -5.01 19.75 -12.65
N GLY A 458 -3.76 19.97 -12.25
CA GLY A 458 -3.22 19.78 -10.91
C GLY A 458 -2.59 18.40 -10.66
N GLY A 459 -1.94 17.81 -11.66
CA GLY A 459 -1.17 16.58 -11.45
C GLY A 459 -2.04 15.36 -11.17
N PHE A 460 -1.66 14.52 -10.20
CA PHE A 460 -2.40 13.29 -9.88
C PHE A 460 -3.73 13.57 -9.16
N MET A 461 -3.71 14.43 -8.13
CA MET A 461 -4.87 14.69 -7.24
C MET A 461 -5.50 16.09 -7.40
N GLY A 462 -4.96 16.93 -8.28
CA GLY A 462 -5.48 18.28 -8.52
C GLY A 462 -4.74 19.41 -7.78
N ALA A 463 -3.63 19.14 -7.09
CA ALA A 463 -2.90 20.10 -6.25
C ALA A 463 -1.70 20.79 -6.93
N ASP A 464 -1.06 20.14 -7.91
CA ASP A 464 0.14 20.66 -8.56
C ASP A 464 -0.13 21.99 -9.29
N ASP A 465 0.88 22.83 -9.48
CA ASP A 465 0.78 24.06 -10.27
C ASP A 465 0.88 23.78 -11.79
N ALA A 466 0.05 22.87 -12.30
CA ALA A 466 0.12 22.39 -13.68
C ALA A 466 -1.28 22.12 -14.27
N PRO A 467 -1.79 22.96 -15.20
CA PRO A 467 -1.25 24.27 -15.56
C PRO A 467 -1.37 25.25 -14.38
N SER A 468 -0.50 26.25 -14.37
CA SER A 468 -0.67 27.42 -13.53
C SER A 468 -1.80 28.32 -14.03
N VAL A 469 -2.25 29.24 -13.19
CA VAL A 469 -3.25 30.25 -13.59
C VAL A 469 -2.77 31.09 -14.78
N ASP A 470 -1.48 31.44 -14.83
CA ASP A 470 -0.94 32.20 -15.95
C ASP A 470 -0.87 31.38 -17.24
N GLN A 471 -0.60 30.08 -17.11
CA GLN A 471 -0.67 29.18 -18.26
C GLN A 471 -2.11 29.03 -18.76
N LEU A 472 -3.10 28.97 -17.87
CA LEU A 472 -4.52 28.98 -18.25
C LEU A 472 -4.89 30.28 -18.98
N LYS A 473 -4.53 31.45 -18.45
CA LYS A 473 -4.74 32.75 -19.11
C LYS A 473 -4.15 32.77 -20.52
N LYS A 474 -2.93 32.26 -20.68
CA LYS A 474 -2.26 32.20 -21.99
C LYS A 474 -3.00 31.29 -22.95
N TRP A 475 -3.38 30.09 -22.52
CA TRP A 475 -4.11 29.15 -23.39
C TRP A 475 -5.49 29.67 -23.79
N THR A 476 -6.23 30.29 -22.88
CA THR A 476 -7.54 30.86 -23.21
C THR A 476 -7.42 32.11 -24.06
N GLY A 477 -6.46 33.00 -23.75
CA GLY A 477 -6.19 34.22 -24.53
C GLY A 477 -5.74 33.93 -25.97
N ASN A 478 -4.95 32.88 -26.18
CA ASN A 478 -4.50 32.45 -27.52
C ASN A 478 -5.55 31.62 -28.29
N GLY A 479 -6.69 31.31 -27.69
CA GLY A 479 -7.68 30.38 -28.26
C GLY A 479 -7.21 28.92 -28.33
N GLU A 480 -6.16 28.56 -27.59
CA GLU A 480 -5.67 27.18 -27.48
C GLU A 480 -6.57 26.30 -26.60
N LEU A 481 -7.29 26.90 -25.65
CA LEU A 481 -8.26 26.27 -24.75
C LEU A 481 -9.50 27.15 -24.63
N ARG A 482 -10.69 26.55 -24.66
CA ARG A 482 -11.95 27.27 -24.40
C ARG A 482 -12.76 26.66 -23.27
N TYR A 483 -12.86 25.34 -23.21
CA TYR A 483 -13.77 24.66 -22.31
C TYR A 483 -13.07 23.99 -21.14
N VAL A 484 -13.59 24.20 -19.94
CA VAL A 484 -13.04 23.65 -18.70
C VAL A 484 -14.14 22.95 -17.91
N VAL A 485 -13.87 21.75 -17.40
CA VAL A 485 -14.73 21.03 -16.46
C VAL A 485 -14.24 21.33 -15.04
N GLY A 486 -15.11 21.89 -14.19
CA GLY A 486 -14.82 22.27 -12.81
C GLY A 486 -16.01 22.08 -11.87
N SER A 487 -15.93 22.61 -10.65
CA SER A 487 -17.03 22.61 -9.67
C SER A 487 -17.19 23.99 -9.02
N ASP A 488 -18.42 24.34 -8.62
CA ASP A 488 -18.74 25.63 -8.00
C ASP A 488 -18.16 25.80 -6.59
N ASN A 489 -17.86 24.70 -5.91
CA ASN A 489 -17.20 24.80 -4.63
C ASN A 489 -15.74 25.17 -4.88
N ALA A 490 -15.40 26.42 -4.57
CA ALA A 490 -14.02 26.94 -4.52
C ALA A 490 -13.12 26.21 -3.50
N GLY A 491 -13.64 25.19 -2.83
CA GLY A 491 -12.87 24.19 -2.09
C GLY A 491 -13.40 22.81 -2.44
N GLY A 492 -12.66 22.10 -3.29
CA GLY A 492 -12.55 20.66 -3.20
C GLY A 492 -13.75 19.77 -3.52
N GLY A 493 -13.57 18.83 -4.45
CA GLY A 493 -14.40 17.62 -4.47
C GLY A 493 -14.36 16.92 -3.11
N ALA A 494 -15.33 16.07 -2.79
CA ALA A 494 -15.51 15.42 -1.47
C ALA A 494 -14.36 14.49 -1.00
N MET A 495 -13.18 14.58 -1.63
CA MET A 495 -11.87 14.16 -1.13
C MET A 495 -11.14 15.26 -0.33
N THR A 496 -11.70 16.46 -0.16
CA THR A 496 -11.04 17.55 0.55
C THR A 496 -11.42 17.62 2.03
N ARG A 497 -10.44 17.33 2.89
CA ARG A 497 -10.50 17.60 4.34
C ARG A 497 -9.52 18.73 4.71
N PRO A 498 -9.77 19.41 5.85
CA PRO A 498 -8.95 20.54 6.30
C PRO A 498 -7.47 20.20 6.38
N GLY A 499 -6.61 21.09 5.86
CA GLY A 499 -5.16 21.03 5.96
C GLY A 499 -4.42 20.96 4.62
N MET A 500 -5.07 20.61 3.52
CA MET A 500 -4.44 20.65 2.18
C MET A 500 -4.04 22.05 1.74
N SER A 501 -2.75 22.24 1.43
CA SER A 501 -2.27 23.33 0.57
C SER A 501 -2.90 23.14 -0.81
N GLN A 502 -4.10 23.68 -0.94
CA GLN A 502 -4.88 23.72 -2.17
C GLN A 502 -4.73 25.06 -2.87
N GLU A 503 -3.75 25.88 -2.48
CA GLU A 503 -3.56 27.24 -3.00
C GLU A 503 -3.66 27.26 -4.53
N ASN A 504 -2.88 26.44 -5.23
CA ASN A 504 -2.96 26.34 -6.69
C ASN A 504 -4.33 25.86 -7.23
N ALA A 505 -4.99 24.92 -6.54
CA ALA A 505 -6.28 24.38 -6.95
C ALA A 505 -7.41 25.41 -6.75
N THR A 506 -7.37 26.11 -5.62
CA THR A 506 -8.25 27.21 -5.25
C THR A 506 -8.03 28.39 -6.20
N ASP A 507 -6.80 28.79 -6.46
CA ASP A 507 -6.45 29.87 -7.39
C ASP A 507 -6.98 29.60 -8.81
N ARG A 508 -6.82 28.37 -9.30
CA ARG A 508 -7.44 27.95 -10.57
C ARG A 508 -8.95 28.05 -10.54
N SER A 509 -9.59 27.53 -9.48
CA SER A 509 -11.05 27.54 -9.36
C SER A 509 -11.61 28.96 -9.26
N GLU A 510 -10.96 29.82 -8.50
CA GLU A 510 -11.27 31.24 -8.39
C GLU A 510 -11.09 31.96 -9.72
N TRP A 511 -10.00 31.69 -10.44
CA TRP A 511 -9.78 32.28 -11.74
C TRP A 511 -10.84 31.83 -12.76
N ILE A 512 -11.15 30.54 -12.82
CA ILE A 512 -12.20 29.98 -13.71
C ILE A 512 -13.56 30.63 -13.39
N SER A 513 -13.94 30.71 -12.12
CA SER A 513 -15.24 31.27 -11.72
C SER A 513 -15.36 32.76 -12.00
N LYS A 514 -14.26 33.53 -11.91
CA LYS A 514 -14.23 34.97 -12.22
C LYS A 514 -14.19 35.26 -13.73
N ASN A 515 -13.55 34.42 -14.53
CA ASN A 515 -13.24 34.72 -15.94
C ASN A 515 -14.04 33.91 -16.97
N CYS A 516 -14.65 32.79 -16.58
CA CYS A 516 -15.39 31.91 -17.48
C CYS A 516 -16.89 31.94 -17.18
N THR A 517 -17.72 31.60 -18.15
CA THR A 517 -19.18 31.51 -18.00
C THR A 517 -19.64 30.06 -17.90
N LYS A 518 -20.61 29.77 -17.04
CA LYS A 518 -21.16 28.42 -16.92
C LYS A 518 -21.98 28.08 -18.16
N VAL A 519 -21.69 26.93 -18.76
CA VAL A 519 -22.49 26.38 -19.85
C VAL A 519 -23.69 25.63 -19.25
N ALA A 520 -24.90 26.04 -19.63
CA ALA A 520 -26.11 25.39 -19.15
C ALA A 520 -26.17 23.90 -19.57
N ALA A 521 -26.62 23.02 -18.68
CA ALA A 521 -26.70 21.59 -18.96
C ALA A 521 -27.54 21.27 -20.22
N SER A 522 -28.59 22.03 -20.46
CA SER A 522 -29.42 21.94 -21.66
C SER A 522 -28.63 22.18 -22.96
N ALA A 523 -27.59 23.02 -22.94
CA ALA A 523 -26.83 23.38 -24.14
C ALA A 523 -26.00 22.20 -24.69
N TYR A 524 -25.52 21.30 -23.82
CA TYR A 524 -24.83 20.07 -24.21
C TYR A 524 -25.73 18.81 -24.12
N GLY A 525 -27.02 18.97 -23.86
CA GLY A 525 -27.98 17.86 -23.76
C GLY A 525 -27.88 17.05 -22.46
N GLY A 526 -27.31 17.63 -21.39
CA GLY A 526 -27.27 17.07 -20.05
C GLY A 526 -28.59 17.22 -19.28
N SER A 527 -28.79 16.38 -18.27
CA SER A 527 -30.00 16.37 -17.43
C SER A 527 -29.97 17.49 -16.37
N LYS A 528 -31.09 18.19 -16.12
CA LYS A 528 -31.20 19.24 -15.07
C LYS A 528 -30.83 18.75 -13.67
N THR A 529 -30.91 17.45 -13.42
CA THR A 529 -30.57 16.78 -12.15
C THR A 529 -29.09 16.93 -11.76
N SER A 530 -28.20 17.26 -12.70
CA SER A 530 -26.78 17.53 -12.42
C SER A 530 -26.55 18.86 -11.69
N GLN A 531 -27.51 19.80 -11.73
CA GLN A 531 -27.36 21.10 -11.06
C GLN A 531 -27.90 21.14 -9.61
N GLN A 532 -28.63 20.11 -9.13
CA GLN A 532 -29.55 20.30 -8.00
C GLN A 532 -29.54 19.24 -6.88
N LYS A 533 -28.59 18.29 -6.83
CA LYS A 533 -28.37 17.49 -5.61
C LYS A 533 -27.28 18.11 -4.73
N THR A 534 -27.63 19.23 -4.10
CA THR A 534 -26.82 19.87 -3.04
C THR A 534 -26.91 19.15 -1.67
N GLY A 535 -27.54 17.97 -1.59
CA GLY A 535 -27.80 17.28 -0.31
C GLY A 535 -27.36 15.83 -0.22
N SER A 536 -26.59 15.28 -1.16
CA SER A 536 -26.12 13.89 -1.10
C SER A 536 -24.66 13.83 -1.46
N ALA A 537 -23.83 13.38 -0.52
CA ALA A 537 -22.38 13.26 -0.66
C ALA A 537 -22.00 12.26 -1.78
N ALA A 538 -22.01 12.74 -3.03
CA ALA A 538 -21.20 12.15 -4.08
C ALA A 538 -19.74 12.62 -3.84
N PRO A 539 -18.75 11.72 -3.82
CA PRO A 539 -17.36 12.06 -3.48
C PRO A 539 -16.69 13.04 -4.46
N PHE A 540 -17.35 13.33 -5.58
CA PHE A 540 -16.99 14.34 -6.54
C PHE A 540 -18.26 15.16 -6.78
N GLY A 541 -18.27 16.44 -6.39
CA GLY A 541 -19.41 17.32 -6.64
C GLY A 541 -19.78 17.30 -8.12
N ALA A 542 -21.03 17.67 -8.44
CA ALA A 542 -21.48 17.67 -9.83
C ALA A 542 -20.55 18.53 -10.71
N SER A 543 -19.90 17.89 -11.67
CA SER A 543 -18.97 18.53 -12.58
C SER A 543 -19.74 19.44 -13.55
N MET A 544 -19.28 20.67 -13.71
CA MET A 544 -19.88 21.67 -14.60
C MET A 544 -18.90 22.09 -15.69
N LEU A 545 -19.45 22.40 -16.86
CA LEU A 545 -18.70 22.88 -18.01
C LEU A 545 -18.68 24.42 -18.00
N TYR A 546 -17.50 25.00 -18.17
CA TYR A 546 -17.24 26.43 -18.25
C TYR A 546 -16.74 26.80 -19.64
N ASP A 547 -17.22 27.93 -20.17
CA ASP A 547 -16.74 28.56 -21.40
C ASP A 547 -15.84 29.75 -21.05
N CYS A 548 -14.55 29.60 -21.34
CA CYS A 548 -13.49 30.55 -21.06
C CYS A 548 -13.02 31.28 -22.34
N ALA A 549 -13.89 31.43 -23.35
CA ALA A 549 -13.55 32.21 -24.54
C ALA A 549 -12.98 33.58 -24.13
N ALA A 550 -11.85 33.96 -24.74
CA ALA A 550 -11.24 35.27 -24.53
C ALA A 550 -12.31 36.36 -24.74
N ARG A 551 -12.61 37.12 -23.68
CA ARG A 551 -13.48 38.29 -23.76
C ARG A 551 -12.76 39.46 -24.38
#